data_AF-A0A937LDS3-F1
#
_entry.id   AF-A0A937LDS3-F1
#
_cell.length_a   1.000
_cell.length_b   1.000
_cell.length_c   1.000
_cell.angle_alpha   90.00
_cell.angle_beta   90.00
_cell.angle_gamma   90.00
#
_symmetry.space_group_name_H-M   'P 1'
#
loop_
_entity.id
_entity.type
_entity.pdbx_description
1 polymer ?
#
loop_
_entity_poly.entity_id
_entity_poly.type
_entity_poly.pdbx_seq_one_letter_code
_entity_poly.pdbx_strand_id
1 'polypeptide(L)' 'LGDSPNDLPLLEAADLAVVVPGVEGPHPLLLPGLNSGRFQLAGAAHGAGWAEVVQRLLPPFFNNSCQSS' A
#
# COMPACT_ATOMS: atom_id res chain seq x y z
N LEU A 1 -5.09 2.39 -1.42
CA LEU A 1 -4.05 2.70 -0.42
C LEU A 1 -4.59 3.79 0.50
N GLY A 2 -4.33 3.71 1.80
CA GLY A 2 -4.76 4.71 2.78
C GLY A 2 -3.99 4.59 4.09
N ASP A 3 -3.97 5.64 4.89
CA ASP A 3 -3.28 5.67 6.19
C ASP A 3 -4.20 6.13 7.33
N SER A 4 -5.37 6.69 6.99
CA SER A 4 -6.30 7.30 7.93
C SER A 4 -7.72 6.74 7.81
N PRO A 5 -8.60 7.01 8.80
CA PRO A 5 -10.01 6.58 8.73
C PRO A 5 -10.78 7.16 7.55
N ASN A 6 -10.37 8.32 7.04
CA ASN A 6 -11.02 8.96 5.90
C ASN A 6 -10.83 8.15 4.61
N ASP A 7 -9.82 7.28 4.57
CA ASP A 7 -9.54 6.41 3.44
C ASP A 7 -10.35 5.09 3.50
N LEU A 8 -11.09 4.85 4.59
CA LEU A 8 -11.83 3.60 4.76
C LEU A 8 -12.80 3.29 3.61
N PRO A 9 -13.61 4.26 3.10
CA PRO A 9 -14.47 3.99 1.94
C PRO A 9 -13.69 3.59 0.69
N LEU A 10 -12.48 4.14 0.50
CA LEU A 10 -11.61 3.79 -0.61
C LEU A 10 -10.97 2.41 -0.41
N LEU A 11 -10.56 2.08 0.82
CA LEU A 11 -9.99 0.78 1.16
C LEU A 11 -11.02 -0.36 1.00
N GLU A 12 -12.26 -0.17 1.42
CA GLU A 12 -13.32 -1.18 1.31
C GLU A 12 -13.77 -1.42 -0.15
N ALA A 13 -13.60 -0.42 -1.03
CA ALA A 13 -13.94 -0.54 -2.46
C ALA A 13 -12.78 -1.03 -3.33
N ALA A 14 -11.57 -1.14 -2.79
CA ALA A 14 -10.37 -1.47 -3.57
C ALA A 14 -10.20 -2.99 -3.73
N ASP A 15 -9.83 -3.44 -4.94
CA ASP A 15 -9.40 -4.82 -5.18
C ASP A 15 -8.16 -5.18 -4.35
N LEU A 16 -7.28 -4.19 -4.14
CA LEU A 16 -6.09 -4.27 -3.31
C LEU A 16 -6.08 -3.13 -2.29
N ALA A 17 -6.59 -3.44 -1.10
CA ALA A 17 -6.62 -2.53 0.03
C ALA A 17 -5.32 -2.63 0.83
N VAL A 18 -4.50 -1.57 0.81
CA VAL A 18 -3.23 -1.51 1.53
C VAL A 18 -3.24 -0.31 2.49
N VAL A 19 -2.98 -0.58 3.77
CA VAL A 19 -2.82 0.41 4.83
C VAL A 19 -1.35 0.77 4.95
N VAL A 20 -1.04 2.07 4.91
CA VAL A 20 0.31 2.58 5.16
C VAL A 20 0.40 2.99 6.63
N PRO A 21 1.28 2.39 7.45
CA PRO A 21 1.42 2.78 8.84
C PRO A 21 2.08 4.16 8.97
N GLY A 22 1.78 4.86 10.08
CA GLY A 22 2.60 5.95 10.55
C GLY A 22 3.80 5.43 11.35
N VAL A 23 4.59 6.35 11.92
CA VAL A 23 5.71 6.01 12.83
C VAL A 23 5.31 5.11 14.00
N GLU A 24 4.09 5.29 14.53
CA GLU A 24 3.57 4.51 15.66
C GLU A 24 2.81 3.25 15.22
N GLY A 25 2.77 2.96 13.92
CA GLY A 25 2.02 1.85 13.34
C GLY A 25 0.73 2.28 12.62
N PRO A 26 -0.12 1.31 12.25
CA PRO A 26 -1.37 1.59 11.54
C PRO A 26 -2.41 2.23 12.45
N HIS A 27 -3.28 3.06 11.87
CA HIS A 27 -4.34 3.72 12.62
C HIS A 27 -5.28 2.68 13.29
N PRO A 28 -5.68 2.85 14.58
CA PRO A 28 -6.49 1.86 15.30
C PRO A 28 -7.80 1.46 14.61
N LEU A 29 -8.48 2.42 13.98
CA LEU A 29 -9.71 2.16 13.21
C LEU A 29 -9.52 1.29 11.96
N LEU A 30 -8.29 1.11 11.48
CA LEU A 30 -7.97 0.25 10.34
C LEU A 30 -7.55 -1.17 10.78
N LEU A 31 -7.26 -1.37 12.08
CA LEU A 31 -6.89 -2.66 12.64
C LEU A 31 -7.93 -3.77 12.40
N PRO A 32 -9.25 -3.54 12.46
CA PRO A 32 -10.21 -4.60 12.16
C PRO A 32 -10.09 -5.14 10.73
N GLY A 33 -9.83 -4.27 9.75
CA GLY A 33 -9.61 -4.67 8.36
C GLY A 33 -8.28 -5.42 8.17
N LEU A 34 -7.24 -5.01 8.89
CA LEU A 34 -5.94 -5.70 8.92
C LEU A 34 -6.06 -7.10 9.57
N ASN A 35 -6.70 -7.18 10.74
CA ASN A 35 -6.85 -8.43 11.49
C ASN A 35 -7.75 -9.45 10.79
N SER A 36 -8.72 -8.99 9.99
CA SER A 36 -9.56 -9.86 9.17
C SER A 36 -8.91 -10.27 7.84
N GLY A 37 -7.73 -9.74 7.53
CA GLY A 37 -7.03 -10.00 6.27
C GLY A 37 -7.65 -9.29 5.05
N ARG A 38 -8.67 -8.45 5.24
CA ARG A 38 -9.24 -7.63 4.17
C ARG A 38 -8.26 -6.58 3.68
N PHE A 39 -7.46 -6.03 4.59
CA PHE A 39 -6.42 -5.05 4.29
C PHE A 39 -5.04 -5.67 4.46
N GLN A 40 -4.11 -5.26 3.60
CA GLN A 40 -2.69 -5.55 3.74
C GLN A 40 -1.98 -4.37 4.41
N LEU A 41 -0.88 -4.63 5.12
CA LEU A 41 -0.04 -3.59 5.70
C LEU A 41 1.18 -3.33 4.81
N ALA A 42 1.48 -2.07 4.52
CA ALA A 42 2.70 -1.69 3.81
C ALA A 42 3.95 -2.04 4.64
N GLY A 43 5.07 -2.32 3.96
CA GLY A 43 6.31 -2.74 4.63
C GLY A 43 7.06 -1.62 5.35
N ALA A 44 6.70 -0.37 5.09
CA ALA A 44 7.33 0.83 5.65
C ALA A 44 6.30 1.90 6.00
N ALA A 45 6.70 2.84 6.86
CA ALA A 45 5.85 3.95 7.26
C ALA A 45 5.87 5.12 6.27
N HIS A 46 4.81 5.95 6.31
CA HIS A 46 4.69 7.20 5.56
C HIS A 46 5.02 7.05 4.07
N GLY A 47 5.61 8.07 3.45
CA GLY A 47 5.89 8.11 2.02
C GLY A 47 6.74 6.93 1.51
N ALA A 48 7.58 6.34 2.36
CA ALA A 48 8.33 5.13 1.99
C ALA A 48 7.40 3.93 1.78
N GLY A 49 6.40 3.74 2.66
CA GLY A 49 5.37 2.71 2.50
C GLY A 49 4.52 2.92 1.26
N TRP A 50 4.15 4.17 0.97
CA TRP A 50 3.44 4.51 -0.27
C TRP A 50 4.26 4.15 -1.51
N ALA A 51 5.52 4.58 -1.57
CA ALA A 51 6.40 4.30 -2.71
C ALA A 51 6.63 2.81 -2.90
N GLU A 52 6.86 2.07 -1.82
CA GLU A 52 7.07 0.63 -1.82
C GLU A 52 5.86 -0.12 -2.41
N VAL A 53 4.65 0.18 -1.93
CA VAL A 53 3.44 -0.48 -2.44
C VAL A 53 3.17 -0.09 -3.89
N VAL A 54 3.35 1.18 -4.26
CA VAL A 54 3.18 1.62 -5.66
C VAL A 54 4.16 0.88 -6.57
N GLN A 55 5.43 0.75 -6.20
CA GLN A 55 6.41 -0.02 -6.97
C GLN A 55 6.04 -1.50 -7.09
N ARG A 56 5.46 -2.08 -6.05
CA ARG A 56 4.98 -3.48 -6.06
C ARG A 56 3.81 -3.68 -7.02
N LEU A 57 2.91 -2.69 -7.10
CA LEU A 57 1.70 -2.75 -7.92
C LEU A 57 1.97 -2.43 -9.40
N LEU A 58 2.96 -1.58 -9.67
CA LEU A 58 3.33 -1.25 -11.03
C LEU A 58 4.14 -2.40 -11.63
N PRO A 59 3.81 -2.82 -12.86
CA PRO A 59 4.69 -3.73 -13.58
C PRO A 59 6.07 -3.06 -13.73
N PRO A 60 7.18 -3.82 -13.78
CA PRO A 60 8.47 -3.26 -14.12
C PRO A 60 8.33 -2.54 -15.46
N PHE A 61 8.37 -1.21 -15.43
CA PHE A 61 8.43 -0.43 -16.66
C PHE A 61 9.70 -0.88 -17.38
N PHE A 62 9.52 -1.51 -18.54
CA PHE A 62 10.59 -2.08 -19.35
C PHE A 62 11.84 -1.19 -19.32
N ASN A 63 12.90 -1.65 -18.64
CA ASN A 63 14.24 -1.21 -18.98
C ASN A 63 14.65 -1.92 -20.26
N ASN A 64 13.99 -1.61 -21.38
CA ASN A 64 14.49 -1.91 -22.72
C ASN A 64 15.48 -0.82 -23.12
N SER A 65 16.56 -0.70 -22.34
CA SER A 65 17.77 -0.04 -22.78
C SER A 65 18.64 -1.10 -23.45
N CYS A 66 18.44 -1.25 -24.75
CA CYS A 66 19.42 -1.81 -25.70
C CYS A 66 20.09 -3.14 -25.31
N GLN A 67 19.43 -4.27 -25.59
CA GLN A 67 20.16 -5.43 -26.10
C GLN A 67 20.34 -5.23 -27.61
N SER A 68 21.38 -4.49 -27.99
CA SER A 68 21.86 -4.40 -29.37
C SER A 68 23.35 -4.65 -29.37
N SER A 69 23.73 -5.89 -29.66
CA SER A 69 24.87 -6.36 -30.48
C SER A 69 25.43 -7.67 -29.96
#